data_AF-A0A8D8AD11-F1
#
_entry.id   AF-A0A8D8AD11-F1
#
_cell.length_a   1.000
_cell.length_b   1.000
_cell.length_c   1.000
_cell.angle_alpha   90.00
_cell.angle_beta   90.00
_cell.angle_gamma   90.00
#
_symmetry.space_group_name_H-M   'P 1'
#
loop_
_entity.id
_entity.type
_entity.pdbx_description
1 polymer ?
#
loop_
_entity_poly.entity_id
_entity_poly.type
_entity_poly.pdbx_seq_one_letter_code
_entity_poly.pdbx_strand_id
1 'polypeptide(L)'
;AGEQGHPFTFNIPTNLPCSVTLQPGPDDKGKACGVDFEVKAYVAKSADDPDEKVDKKDTCRLVIRKIQFAPDNTGSGQKAELCKSFMMSDKPVLLEASLEKEIYYHGDPIPVNI
;
A
#
# COMPACT_ATOMS: atom_id res chain seq x y z
N ALA A 1 -8.85 31.99 -4.06
CA ALA A 1 -7.41 32.35 -3.96
C ALA A 1 -7.26 33.83 -4.25
N GLY A 2 -6.35 34.53 -3.55
CA GLY A 2 -6.03 35.94 -3.81
C GLY A 2 -4.86 36.09 -4.78
N GLU A 3 -4.41 37.33 -5.00
CA GLU A 3 -3.35 37.68 -5.97
C GLU A 3 -1.98 37.04 -5.70
N GLN A 4 -1.73 36.58 -4.46
CA GLN A 4 -0.48 35.92 -4.05
C GLN A 4 -0.53 34.38 -4.16
N GLY A 5 -1.44 33.84 -4.98
CA GLY A 5 -1.56 32.41 -5.20
C GLY A 5 -0.50 31.90 -6.19
N HIS A 6 0.35 30.97 -5.74
CA HIS A 6 1.36 30.34 -6.59
C HIS A 6 1.06 28.85 -6.75
N PRO A 7 0.85 28.35 -8.00
CA PRO A 7 0.60 26.93 -8.24
C PRO A 7 1.90 26.12 -8.15
N PHE A 8 1.78 24.86 -7.74
CA PHE A 8 2.86 23.88 -7.76
C PHE A 8 2.31 22.50 -8.14
N THR A 9 3.17 21.65 -8.71
CA THR A 9 2.82 20.28 -9.11
C THR A 9 4.00 19.36 -8.86
N PHE A 10 3.73 18.16 -8.34
CA PHE A 10 4.69 17.08 -8.23
C PHE A 10 4.23 15.88 -9.04
N ASN A 11 5.14 15.27 -9.79
CA ASN A 11 4.91 13.99 -10.47
C ASN A 11 5.54 12.88 -9.65
N ILE A 12 4.74 11.95 -9.14
CA ILE A 12 5.24 10.81 -8.36
C ILE A 12 5.67 9.70 -9.34
N PRO A 13 6.92 9.23 -9.31
CA PRO A 13 7.37 8.11 -10.15
C PRO A 13 6.56 6.84 -9.91
N THR A 14 6.27 6.09 -10.97
CA THR A 14 5.40 4.90 -10.93
C THR A 14 6.03 3.72 -10.18
N ASN A 15 7.36 3.67 -10.12
CA ASN A 15 8.14 2.62 -9.45
C ASN A 15 8.27 2.82 -7.93
N LEU A 16 7.70 3.89 -7.36
CA LEU A 16 7.66 4.05 -5.92
C LEU A 16 6.59 3.16 -5.28
N PRO A 17 6.85 2.61 -4.09
CA PRO A 17 5.85 1.84 -3.35
C PRO A 17 4.64 2.70 -2.97
N CYS A 18 3.50 2.06 -2.73
CA CYS A 18 2.33 2.72 -2.16
C CYS A 18 2.52 3.00 -0.67
N SER A 19 1.65 3.85 -0.11
CA SER A 19 1.65 4.11 1.33
C SER A 19 1.16 2.88 2.09
N VAL A 20 2.02 2.33 2.95
CA VAL A 20 1.77 1.12 3.73
C VAL A 20 2.36 1.29 5.12
N THR A 21 1.60 0.93 6.15
CA THR A 21 2.04 0.99 7.55
C THR A 21 1.80 -0.37 8.21
N LEU A 22 2.86 -0.94 8.79
CA LEU A 22 2.78 -2.08 9.68
C LEU A 22 2.25 -1.60 11.03
N GLN A 23 1.07 -2.10 11.40
CA GLN A 23 0.46 -1.83 12.70
C GLN A 23 1.04 -2.81 13.73
N PRO A 24 1.75 -2.34 14.77
CA PRO A 24 2.24 -3.20 15.84
C PRO A 24 1.08 -3.90 16.56
N GLY A 25 1.26 -5.17 16.92
CA GLY A 25 0.33 -5.87 17.79
C GLY A 25 0.39 -5.36 19.25
N PRO A 26 -0.56 -5.76 20.10
CA PRO A 26 -0.61 -5.30 21.50
C PRO A 26 0.67 -5.59 22.31
N ASP A 27 1.36 -6.70 22.00
CA ASP A 27 2.59 -7.14 22.68
C ASP A 27 3.88 -6.67 21.99
N ASP A 28 3.77 -6.00 20.84
CA ASP A 28 4.92 -5.49 20.11
C ASP A 28 5.44 -4.19 20.75
N LYS A 29 6.70 -4.19 21.15
CA LYS A 29 7.38 -3.00 21.72
C LYS A 29 7.98 -2.07 20.65
N GLY A 30 7.80 -2.41 19.37
CA GLY A 30 8.33 -1.66 18.24
C GLY A 30 7.49 -0.43 17.90
N LYS A 31 8.11 0.57 17.26
CA LYS A 31 7.37 1.68 16.64
C LYS A 31 6.72 1.19 15.34
N ALA A 32 5.60 1.80 14.96
CA ALA A 32 5.02 1.60 13.64
C ALA A 32 6.07 1.86 12.55
N CYS A 33 6.13 0.98 11.57
CA CYS A 33 7.06 1.04 10.45
C CYS A 33 6.25 1.14 9.16
N GLY A 34 6.62 2.04 8.26
CA GLY A 34 5.84 2.24 7.06
C GLY A 34 6.49 3.17 6.06
N VAL A 35 5.81 3.30 4.92
CA VAL A 35 6.13 4.23 3.85
C VAL A 35 5.03 5.27 3.80
N ASP A 36 5.39 6.53 4.03
CA ASP A 36 4.50 7.68 3.95
C ASP A 36 5.07 8.72 2.96
N PHE A 37 4.19 9.51 2.37
CA PHE A 37 4.58 10.63 1.51
C PHE A 37 4.24 11.93 2.22
N GLU A 38 5.19 12.85 2.34
CA GLU A 38 5.00 14.17 2.95
C GLU A 38 5.25 15.27 1.92
N VAL A 39 4.27 16.16 1.75
CA VAL A 39 4.47 17.43 1.05
C VAL A 39 4.81 18.48 2.10
N LYS A 40 5.96 19.13 1.92
CA LYS A 40 6.46 20.16 2.81
C LYS A 40 6.67 21.46 2.03
N ALA A 41 6.12 22.56 2.54
CA ALA A 41 6.41 23.89 2.04
C ALA A 41 6.93 24.77 3.18
N TYR A 42 7.85 25.67 2.85
CA TYR A 42 8.50 26.52 3.83
C TYR A 42 9.01 27.83 3.21
N VAL A 43 9.24 28.83 4.05
CA VAL A 43 9.90 30.07 3.67
C VAL A 43 11.41 29.93 3.89
N ALA A 44 12.21 30.25 2.86
CA ALA A 44 13.67 30.19 2.89
C ALA A 44 14.27 31.57 2.54
N LYS A 45 15.47 31.85 3.02
CA LYS A 45 16.21 33.09 2.72
C LYS A 45 16.98 32.97 1.42
N SER A 46 17.46 31.77 1.09
CA SER A 46 18.15 31.46 -0.17
C SER A 46 17.47 30.29 -0.88
N ALA A 47 17.43 30.37 -2.21
CA ALA A 47 17.03 29.23 -3.03
C ALA A 47 18.11 28.14 -2.95
N ASP A 48 17.67 26.88 -2.89
CA ASP A 48 18.52 25.69 -3.00
C ASP A 48 19.70 25.60 -2.01
N ASP A 49 19.59 26.19 -0.82
CA ASP A 49 20.58 26.03 0.26
C ASP A 49 20.24 24.81 1.13
N PRO A 50 20.97 23.69 1.01
CA PRO A 50 20.72 22.49 1.81
C PRO A 50 21.10 22.64 3.29
N ASP A 51 21.94 23.63 3.63
CA ASP A 51 22.43 23.85 5.00
C ASP A 51 21.57 24.87 5.76
N GLU A 52 20.63 25.55 5.08
CA GLU A 52 19.72 26.52 5.71
C GLU A 52 18.79 25.82 6.72
N LYS A 53 18.86 26.29 7.97
CA LYS A 53 17.92 25.87 9.02
C LYS A 53 16.60 26.63 8.90
N VAL A 54 15.63 25.99 8.28
CA VAL A 54 14.25 26.47 8.16
C VAL A 54 13.52 26.45 9.52
N ASP A 55 12.83 27.55 9.87
CA ASP A 55 12.00 27.61 11.08
C ASP A 55 10.76 26.71 10.95
N LYS A 56 10.42 26.00 12.03
CA LYS A 56 9.20 25.19 12.10
C LYS A 56 7.93 26.04 12.00
N LYS A 57 7.95 27.29 12.46
CA LYS A 57 6.80 28.20 12.38
C LYS A 57 6.47 28.60 10.94
N ASP A 58 7.50 28.66 10.10
CA ASP A 58 7.39 29.02 8.69
C ASP A 58 7.30 27.79 7.77
N THR A 59 7.04 26.61 8.35
CA THR A 59 6.91 25.34 7.63
C THR A 59 5.50 24.79 7.79
N CYS A 60 4.87 24.42 6.67
CA CYS A 60 3.68 23.56 6.67
C CYS A 60 4.02 22.17 6.12
N ARG A 61 3.35 21.15 6.65
CA ARG A 61 3.52 19.75 6.28
C ARG A 61 2.17 19.10 6.10
N LEU A 62 2.04 18.31 5.03
CA LEU A 62 0.85 17.53 4.75
C LEU A 62 1.27 16.11 4.37
N VAL A 63 0.85 15.13 5.18
CA VAL A 63 1.00 13.72 4.82
C VAL A 63 -0.06 13.37 3.78
N ILE A 64 0.38 12.80 2.66
CA ILE A 64 -0.46 12.32 1.57
C ILE A 64 -0.25 10.81 1.39
N ARG A 65 -1.18 10.15 0.69
CA ARG A 65 -1.11 8.71 0.44
C ARG A 65 -1.07 8.40 -1.05
N LYS A 66 -0.16 7.50 -1.43
CA LYS A 66 -0.18 6.83 -2.73
C LYS A 66 -0.97 5.54 -2.58
N ILE A 67 -2.11 5.43 -3.27
CA ILE A 67 -3.01 4.27 -3.23
C ILE A 67 -2.97 3.57 -4.59
N GLN A 68 -2.94 2.24 -4.60
CA GLN A 68 -3.09 1.44 -5.82
C GLN A 68 -4.55 1.01 -5.95
N PHE A 69 -5.15 1.30 -7.10
CA PHE A 69 -6.45 0.76 -7.47
C PHE A 69 -6.30 -0.56 -8.20
N ALA A 70 -7.34 -1.40 -8.15
CA ALA A 70 -7.40 -2.62 -8.95
C ALA A 70 -7.37 -2.25 -10.46
N PRO A 71 -6.67 -3.04 -11.30
CA PRO A 71 -6.73 -2.87 -12.74
C PRO A 71 -8.12 -3.25 -13.27
N ASP A 72 -8.50 -2.68 -14.42
CA ASP A 72 -9.82 -2.92 -15.05
C ASP A 72 -10.03 -4.37 -15.49
N ASN A 73 -8.95 -5.07 -15.85
CA ASN A 73 -9.00 -6.47 -16.29
C ASN A 73 -8.63 -7.40 -15.12
N THR A 74 -9.65 -7.94 -14.46
CA THR A 74 -9.49 -8.97 -13.44
C THR A 74 -9.56 -10.33 -14.13
N GLY A 75 -8.51 -11.16 -14.01
CA GLY A 75 -8.52 -12.51 -14.55
C GLY A 75 -9.56 -13.41 -13.88
N SER A 76 -9.63 -14.65 -14.33
CA SER A 76 -10.41 -15.69 -13.66
C SER A 76 -9.85 -15.97 -12.27
N GLY A 77 -10.71 -16.31 -11.31
CA GLY A 77 -10.26 -16.66 -9.96
C GLY A 77 -9.27 -17.81 -9.91
N GLN A 78 -8.49 -17.82 -8.83
CA GLN A 78 -7.37 -18.74 -8.62
C GLN A 78 -7.89 -20.14 -8.28
N LYS A 79 -7.16 -21.17 -8.73
CA LYS A 79 -7.41 -22.58 -8.41
C LYS A 79 -6.15 -23.23 -7.86
N ALA A 80 -6.31 -24.07 -6.85
CA ALA A 80 -5.23 -24.88 -6.28
C ALA A 80 -5.71 -26.32 -6.09
N GLU A 81 -4.83 -27.28 -6.33
CA GLU A 81 -5.10 -28.71 -6.17
C GLU A 81 -3.97 -29.36 -5.36
N LEU A 82 -4.34 -30.27 -4.46
CA LEU A 82 -3.41 -31.07 -3.67
C LEU A 82 -3.82 -32.54 -3.71
N CYS A 83 -2.91 -33.39 -4.16
CA CYS A 83 -3.05 -34.84 -4.12
C CYS A 83 -2.09 -35.42 -3.08
N LYS A 84 -2.62 -36.08 -2.03
CA LYS A 84 -1.80 -36.62 -0.94
C LYS A 84 -2.06 -38.11 -0.72
N SER A 85 -0.99 -38.89 -0.73
CA SER A 85 -0.99 -40.30 -0.31
C SER A 85 -0.65 -40.43 1.17
N PHE A 86 -1.22 -41.45 1.82
CA PHE A 86 -1.03 -41.74 3.23
C PHE A 86 -0.40 -43.12 3.43
N MET A 87 0.46 -43.26 4.45
CA MET A 87 1.05 -44.55 4.79
C MET A 87 -0.07 -45.54 5.12
N MET A 88 0.02 -46.76 4.58
CA MET A 88 -1.00 -47.83 4.70
C MET A 88 -2.32 -47.59 3.91
N SER A 89 -2.38 -46.62 2.99
CA SER A 89 -3.51 -46.44 2.06
C SER A 89 -3.08 -46.68 0.61
N ASP A 90 -3.87 -47.46 -0.12
CA ASP A 90 -3.63 -47.76 -1.54
C ASP A 90 -4.14 -46.65 -2.47
N LYS A 91 -4.89 -45.67 -1.95
CA LYS A 91 -5.48 -44.57 -2.73
C LYS A 91 -5.09 -43.20 -2.16
N PRO A 92 -4.76 -42.21 -3.02
CA PRO A 92 -4.54 -40.84 -2.60
C PRO A 92 -5.86 -40.11 -2.34
N VAL A 93 -5.78 -39.00 -1.60
CA VAL A 93 -6.87 -38.03 -1.43
C VAL A 93 -6.57 -36.81 -2.30
N LEU A 94 -7.54 -36.39 -3.09
CA LEU A 94 -7.50 -35.19 -3.91
C LEU A 94 -8.33 -34.08 -3.24
N LEU A 95 -7.77 -32.89 -3.14
CA LEU A 95 -8.43 -31.67 -2.69
C LEU A 95 -8.25 -30.59 -3.77
N GLU A 96 -9.34 -30.06 -4.32
CA GLU A 96 -9.33 -28.85 -5.15
C GLU A 96 -9.90 -27.70 -4.31
N ALA A 97 -9.36 -26.49 -4.47
CA ALA A 97 -9.96 -25.28 -3.94
C ALA A 97 -9.93 -24.20 -5.02
N SER A 98 -11.01 -23.43 -5.14
CA SER A 98 -11.10 -22.34 -6.12
C SER A 98 -11.80 -21.10 -5.61
N LEU A 99 -11.37 -19.95 -6.14
CA LEU A 99 -12.00 -18.65 -5.97
C LEU A 99 -12.72 -18.26 -7.26
N GLU A 100 -13.77 -17.45 -7.15
CA GLU A 100 -14.50 -16.95 -8.32
C GLU A 100 -13.76 -15.80 -9.02
N LYS A 101 -13.19 -14.90 -8.22
CA LYS A 101 -12.49 -13.70 -8.67
C LYS A 101 -11.02 -13.76 -8.29
N GLU A 102 -10.18 -13.16 -9.14
CA GLU A 102 -8.76 -12.97 -8.84
C GLU A 102 -8.53 -11.79 -7.88
N ILE A 103 -9.33 -10.72 -8.01
CA ILE A 103 -9.21 -9.50 -7.23
C ILE A 103 -10.51 -9.26 -6.46
N TYR A 104 -10.38 -8.93 -5.18
CA TYR A 104 -11.47 -8.55 -4.28
C TYR A 104 -11.23 -7.15 -3.72
N TYR A 105 -12.29 -6.38 -3.55
CA TYR A 105 -12.21 -5.08 -2.89
C TYR A 105 -12.30 -5.23 -1.36
N HIS A 106 -11.87 -4.19 -0.65
CA HIS A 106 -12.02 -4.15 0.81
C HIS A 106 -13.50 -4.27 1.20
N GLY A 107 -13.80 -5.29 2.01
CA GLY A 107 -15.15 -5.58 2.48
C GLY A 107 -15.93 -6.60 1.65
N ASP A 108 -15.42 -7.00 0.49
CA ASP A 108 -16.05 -8.06 -0.30
C ASP A 108 -15.96 -9.42 0.44
N PRO A 109 -17.04 -10.23 0.43
CA PRO A 109 -16.94 -11.62 0.86
C PRO A 109 -16.06 -12.42 -0.12
N ILE A 110 -15.27 -13.35 0.42
CA ILE A 110 -14.39 -14.22 -0.35
C ILE A 110 -14.94 -15.65 -0.28
N PRO A 111 -15.82 -16.05 -1.22
CA PRO A 111 -16.32 -17.42 -1.28
C PRO A 111 -15.19 -18.35 -1.73
N VAL A 112 -15.01 -19.47 -1.00
CA VAL A 112 -14.04 -20.52 -1.31
C VAL A 112 -14.80 -21.80 -1.64
N ASN A 113 -14.64 -22.27 -2.88
CA ASN A 113 -15.17 -23.56 -3.30
C ASN A 113 -14.12 -24.64 -2.99
N ILE A 114 -14.55 -25.76 -2.40
CA ILE A 114 -13.72 -26.92 -2.04
C ILE A 114 -14.33 -28.17 -2.66
#